data_AF-A0A2K5DIW1-F1
#
_entry.id   AF-A0A2K5DIW1-F1
#
_cell.length_a   1.000
_cell.length_b   1.000
_cell.length_c   1.000
_cell.angle_alpha   90.00
_cell.angle_beta   90.00
_cell.angle_gamma   90.00
#
_symmetry.space_group_name_H-M   'P 1'
#
loop_
_entity.id
_entity.type
_entity.pdbx_description
1 polymer ?
#
loop_
_entity_poly.entity_id
_entity_poly.type
_entity_poly.pdbx_seq_one_letter_code
_entity_poly.pdbx_strand_id
1 'polypeptide(L)'
;MYSINQSTDPREAAAIEAKRNREKERQNRFFNVRNRVIGVDVQALNNQVAERKRREAAEKSREAAYGTSQVQYDVVVQMLEKEEDFREQKQQLKNGREFSLWDPDQVWKGLQYFSGENLDRATHLRVQQRQFRYDLERRQQEQQQAKVDENCAGSCTVWASAL
;
A
#
# COMPACT_ATOMS: atom_id res chain seq x y z
N MET A 1 -81.64 66.63 -39.47
CA MET A 1 -80.84 65.52 -40.02
C MET A 1 -79.37 65.91 -39.95
N TYR A 2 -78.70 65.63 -38.83
CA TYR A 2 -77.29 65.99 -38.66
C TYR A 2 -76.43 64.86 -39.23
N SER A 3 -75.64 65.17 -40.25
CA SER A 3 -74.62 64.26 -40.79
C SER A 3 -73.50 64.13 -39.76
N ILE A 4 -73.46 63.00 -39.05
CA ILE A 4 -72.40 62.64 -38.12
C ILE A 4 -71.21 62.18 -38.96
N ASN A 5 -70.56 63.12 -39.64
CA ASN A 5 -69.19 62.92 -40.08
C ASN A 5 -68.29 63.09 -38.85
N GLN A 6 -68.33 62.09 -37.96
CA GLN A 6 -67.27 61.92 -36.97
C GLN A 6 -65.98 61.75 -37.75
N SER A 7 -65.06 62.70 -37.62
CA SER A 7 -63.67 62.48 -37.93
C SER A 7 -63.21 61.33 -37.05
N THR A 8 -63.21 60.10 -37.60
CA THR A 8 -62.75 58.91 -36.89
C THR A 8 -61.35 59.19 -36.39
N ASP A 9 -61.16 59.19 -35.08
CA ASP A 9 -59.85 59.36 -34.46
C ASP A 9 -58.91 58.29 -35.05
N PRO A 10 -57.70 58.65 -35.53
CA PRO A 10 -56.74 57.68 -36.06
C PRO A 10 -56.50 56.49 -35.13
N ARG A 11 -56.63 56.67 -33.81
CA ARG A 11 -56.53 55.59 -32.83
C ARG A 11 -57.73 54.63 -32.89
N GLU A 12 -58.94 55.16 -33.04
CA GLU A 12 -60.16 54.37 -33.18
C GLU A 12 -60.20 53.63 -34.53
N ALA A 13 -59.76 54.29 -35.61
CA ALA A 13 -59.60 53.67 -36.91
C ALA A 13 -58.64 52.48 -36.86
N ALA A 14 -57.47 52.65 -36.22
CA ALA A 14 -56.49 51.57 -36.03
C ALA A 14 -57.04 50.43 -35.15
N ALA A 15 -57.82 50.74 -34.11
CA ALA A 15 -58.45 49.72 -33.26
C ALA A 15 -59.53 48.92 -34.03
N ILE A 16 -60.31 49.57 -34.88
CA ILE A 16 -61.32 48.92 -35.73
C ILE A 16 -60.62 48.04 -36.78
N GLU A 17 -59.54 48.52 -37.39
CA GLU A 17 -58.78 47.76 -38.37
C GLU A 17 -58.08 46.54 -37.75
N ALA A 18 -57.49 46.68 -36.56
CA ALA A 18 -56.91 45.56 -35.82
C ALA A 18 -57.96 44.48 -35.49
N LYS A 19 -59.19 44.88 -35.13
CA LYS A 19 -60.30 43.93 -34.93
C LYS A 19 -60.69 43.24 -36.23
N ARG A 20 -60.76 43.97 -37.35
CA ARG A 20 -61.04 43.40 -38.68
C ARG A 20 -59.96 42.41 -39.09
N ASN A 21 -58.68 42.69 -38.83
CA ASN A 21 -57.58 41.78 -39.16
C ASN A 21 -57.62 40.50 -38.31
N ARG A 22 -57.88 40.59 -37.01
CA ARG A 22 -58.07 39.40 -36.15
C ARG A 22 -59.24 38.52 -36.62
N GLU A 23 -60.34 39.15 -37.03
CA GLU A 23 -61.50 38.43 -37.56
C GLU A 23 -61.18 37.76 -38.91
N LYS A 24 -60.46 38.44 -39.81
CA LYS A 24 -59.96 37.84 -41.06
C LYS A 24 -59.04 36.65 -40.80
N GLU A 25 -58.12 36.74 -39.84
CA GLU A 25 -57.25 35.62 -39.45
C GLU A 25 -58.03 34.44 -38.87
N ARG A 26 -59.12 34.71 -38.12
CA ARG A 26 -60.03 33.68 -37.62
C ARG A 26 -60.77 33.00 -38.76
N GLN A 27 -61.34 33.80 -39.67
CA GLN A 27 -62.05 33.31 -40.85
C GLN A 27 -61.13 32.48 -41.75
N ASN A 28 -59.91 32.93 -42.00
CA ASN A 28 -58.91 32.18 -42.76
C ASN A 28 -58.60 30.80 -42.14
N ARG A 29 -58.67 30.67 -40.81
CA ARG A 29 -58.49 29.39 -40.11
C ARG A 29 -59.73 28.49 -40.19
N PHE A 30 -60.93 29.07 -40.09
CA PHE A 30 -62.19 28.33 -40.08
C PHE A 30 -62.65 27.88 -41.47
N PHE A 31 -62.53 28.74 -42.48
CA PHE A 31 -63.01 28.47 -43.85
C PHE A 31 -62.04 27.59 -44.65
N ASN A 32 -60.75 27.59 -44.32
CA ASN A 32 -59.77 26.73 -44.98
C ASN A 32 -59.83 25.31 -44.39
N VAL A 33 -60.49 24.39 -45.10
CA VAL A 33 -60.65 22.98 -44.69
C VAL A 33 -59.30 22.31 -44.40
N ARG A 34 -58.25 22.61 -45.19
CA ARG A 34 -56.93 22.01 -45.01
C ARG A 34 -56.26 22.47 -43.72
N ASN A 35 -56.36 23.76 -43.38
CA ASN A 35 -55.85 24.28 -42.11
C ASN A 35 -56.65 23.75 -40.91
N ARG A 36 -57.94 23.45 -41.10
CA ARG A 36 -58.79 22.86 -40.04
C ARG A 36 -58.48 21.39 -39.78
N VAL A 37 -58.11 20.63 -40.81
CA VAL A 37 -57.83 19.18 -40.71
C VAL A 37 -56.35 18.90 -40.44
N ILE A 38 -55.43 19.66 -41.06
CA ILE A 38 -53.96 19.43 -41.02
C ILE A 38 -53.21 20.76 -40.85
N GLY A 39 -53.72 21.63 -39.98
CA GLY A 39 -53.06 22.89 -39.66
C GLY A 39 -51.74 22.64 -38.92
N VAL A 40 -50.61 22.78 -39.61
CA VAL A 40 -49.27 22.68 -39.02
C VAL A 40 -48.49 23.95 -39.35
N ASP A 41 -47.96 24.60 -38.31
CA ASP A 41 -47.09 25.76 -38.46
C ASP A 41 -45.67 25.32 -38.80
N VAL A 42 -45.38 25.27 -40.10
CA VAL A 42 -44.07 24.86 -40.63
C VAL A 42 -42.96 25.84 -40.22
N GLN A 43 -43.26 27.14 -40.08
CA GLN A 43 -42.27 28.12 -39.67
C GLN A 43 -41.88 27.93 -38.20
N ALA A 44 -42.87 27.75 -37.33
CA ALA A 44 -42.60 27.46 -35.92
C ALA A 44 -41.82 26.14 -35.74
N LEU A 45 -42.17 25.10 -36.49
CA LEU A 45 -41.44 23.83 -36.45
C LEU A 45 -39.99 23.97 -36.92
N ASN A 46 -39.75 24.68 -38.03
CA ASN A 46 -38.40 24.94 -38.51
C ASN A 46 -37.56 25.70 -37.48
N ASN A 47 -38.15 26.69 -36.81
CA ASN A 47 -37.48 27.42 -35.73
C ASN A 47 -37.15 26.52 -34.54
N GLN A 48 -38.05 25.62 -34.16
CA GLN A 48 -37.82 24.63 -33.09
C GLN A 48 -36.69 23.65 -33.44
N VAL A 49 -36.66 23.15 -34.68
CA VAL A 49 -35.60 22.26 -35.16
C VAL A 49 -34.25 22.98 -35.16
N ALA A 50 -34.21 24.23 -35.63
CA ALA A 50 -32.99 25.03 -35.62
C ALA A 50 -32.49 25.30 -34.18
N GLU A 51 -33.40 25.60 -33.26
CA GLU A 51 -33.10 25.77 -31.83
C GLU A 51 -32.51 24.49 -31.23
N ARG A 52 -33.15 23.34 -31.49
CA ARG A 52 -32.67 22.05 -31.00
C ARG A 52 -31.26 21.74 -31.49
N LYS A 53 -31.00 21.91 -32.79
CA LYS A 53 -29.67 21.71 -33.37
C LYS A 53 -28.60 22.61 -32.74
N ARG A 54 -28.95 23.87 -32.43
CA ARG A 54 -28.03 24.79 -31.74
C ARG A 54 -27.68 24.31 -30.33
N ARG A 55 -28.65 23.76 -29.59
CA ARG A 55 -28.42 23.18 -28.26
C ARG A 55 -27.55 21.93 -28.32
N GLU A 56 -27.89 21.00 -29.21
CA GLU A 56 -27.12 19.77 -29.41
C GLU A 56 -25.66 20.07 -29.79
N ALA A 57 -25.44 21.06 -30.68
CA ALA A 57 -24.09 21.47 -31.05
C ALA A 57 -23.30 22.08 -29.88
N ALA A 58 -23.95 22.87 -29.03
CA ALA A 58 -23.33 23.46 -27.84
C ALA A 58 -23.04 22.41 -26.76
N GLU A 59 -23.90 21.41 -26.61
CA GLU A 59 -23.67 20.28 -25.71
C GLU A 59 -22.51 19.41 -26.21
N LYS A 60 -22.49 19.10 -27.51
CA LYS A 60 -21.41 18.33 -28.12
C LYS A 60 -20.06 19.02 -28.02
N SER A 61 -20.00 20.35 -28.19
CA SER A 61 -18.74 21.10 -28.00
C SER A 61 -18.29 21.11 -26.54
N ARG A 62 -19.23 21.18 -25.60
CA ARG A 62 -18.96 21.08 -24.16
C ARG A 62 -18.43 19.69 -23.79
N GLU A 63 -19.06 18.63 -24.28
CA GLU A 63 -18.64 17.25 -24.08
C GLU A 63 -17.24 17.01 -24.65
N ALA A 64 -16.94 17.54 -25.85
CA ALA A 64 -15.62 17.46 -26.44
C ALA A 64 -14.54 18.14 -25.58
N ALA A 65 -14.84 19.30 -24.98
CA ALA A 65 -13.93 19.99 -24.07
C ALA A 65 -13.72 19.23 -22.75
N TYR A 66 -14.75 18.53 -22.25
CA TYR A 66 -14.57 17.64 -21.10
C TYR A 66 -13.77 16.40 -21.46
N GLY A 67 -13.99 15.81 -22.64
CA GLY A 67 -13.22 14.67 -23.12
C GLY A 67 -11.73 14.97 -23.24
N THR A 68 -11.36 16.15 -23.76
CA THR A 68 -9.93 16.55 -23.81
C THR A 68 -9.34 16.73 -22.42
N SER A 69 -10.10 17.32 -21.49
CA SER A 69 -9.68 17.47 -20.09
C SER A 69 -9.51 16.11 -19.40
N GLN A 70 -10.42 15.18 -19.66
CA GLN A 70 -10.36 13.81 -19.12
C GLN A 70 -9.08 13.09 -19.55
N VAL A 71 -8.73 13.17 -20.84
CA VAL A 71 -7.48 12.58 -21.34
C VAL A 71 -6.25 13.17 -20.63
N GLN A 72 -6.25 14.46 -20.32
CA GLN A 72 -5.16 15.09 -19.55
C GLN A 72 -5.08 14.51 -18.13
N TYR A 73 -6.23 14.34 -17.46
CA TYR A 73 -6.27 13.73 -16.13
C TYR A 73 -5.83 12.27 -16.14
N ASP A 74 -6.25 11.48 -17.13
CA ASP A 74 -5.84 10.07 -17.26
C ASP A 74 -4.32 9.92 -17.38
N VAL A 75 -3.65 10.82 -18.11
CA VAL A 75 -2.18 10.84 -18.19
C VAL A 75 -1.55 11.14 -16.82
N VAL A 76 -2.10 12.10 -16.07
CA VAL A 76 -1.60 12.44 -14.72
C VAL A 76 -1.76 11.24 -13.78
N VAL A 77 -2.91 10.55 -13.84
CA VAL A 77 -3.16 9.33 -13.05
C VAL A 77 -2.12 8.26 -13.38
N GLN A 78 -1.88 7.98 -14.66
CA GLN A 78 -0.87 6.99 -15.08
C GLN A 78 0.56 7.35 -14.62
N MET A 79 0.91 8.65 -14.59
CA MET A 79 2.21 9.09 -14.09
C MET A 79 2.34 8.89 -12.58
N LEU A 80 1.27 9.15 -11.82
CA LEU A 80 1.24 8.96 -10.38
C LEU A 80 1.32 7.47 -10.01
N GLU A 81 0.58 6.60 -10.71
CA GLU A 81 0.66 5.14 -10.51
C GLU A 81 2.09 4.61 -10.70
N LYS A 82 2.77 5.03 -11.77
CA LYS A 82 4.16 4.62 -12.04
C LYS A 82 5.16 5.14 -11.01
N GLU A 83 4.93 6.33 -10.46
CA GLU A 83 5.78 6.90 -9.41
C GLU A 83 5.63 6.13 -8.10
N GLU A 84 4.41 5.72 -7.73
CA GLU A 84 4.18 4.87 -6.56
C GLU A 84 4.80 3.47 -6.75
N ASP A 85 4.64 2.85 -7.92
CA ASP A 85 5.32 1.58 -8.26
C ASP A 85 6.85 1.70 -8.13
N PHE A 86 7.42 2.82 -8.59
CA PHE A 86 8.86 3.08 -8.49
C PHE A 86 9.31 3.26 -7.05
N ARG A 87 8.51 3.91 -6.20
CA ARG A 87 8.77 4.07 -4.76
C ARG A 87 8.76 2.72 -4.04
N GLU A 88 7.77 1.89 -4.32
CA GLU A 88 7.67 0.53 -3.75
C GLU A 88 8.87 -0.33 -4.14
N GLN A 89 9.23 -0.35 -5.44
CA GLN A 89 10.42 -1.08 -5.91
C GLN A 89 11.70 -0.61 -5.21
N LYS A 90 11.87 0.70 -5.04
CA LYS A 90 13.04 1.27 -4.37
C LYS A 90 13.07 0.91 -2.88
N GLN A 91 11.91 0.84 -2.22
CA GLN A 91 11.79 0.36 -0.85
C GLN A 91 12.20 -1.11 -0.74
N GLN A 92 11.72 -1.98 -1.63
CA GLN A 92 12.11 -3.39 -1.66
C GLN A 92 13.63 -3.58 -1.87
N LEU A 93 14.22 -2.83 -2.80
CA LEU A 93 15.68 -2.88 -3.05
C LEU A 93 16.51 -2.40 -1.86
N LYS A 94 16.04 -1.38 -1.13
CA LYS A 94 16.69 -0.91 0.11
C LYS A 94 16.62 -1.96 1.21
N ASN A 95 15.46 -2.61 1.36
CA ASN A 95 15.31 -3.73 2.29
C ASN A 95 16.31 -4.84 1.95
N GLY A 96 16.58 -5.14 0.68
CA GLY A 96 17.54 -6.19 0.28
C GLY A 96 19.02 -5.93 0.65
N ARG A 97 19.47 -4.68 0.80
CA ARG A 97 20.90 -4.38 1.06
C ARG A 97 21.30 -4.37 2.54
N GLU A 98 20.39 -4.02 3.44
CA GLU A 98 20.68 -3.90 4.88
C GLU A 98 20.07 -5.02 5.71
N PHE A 99 19.10 -5.77 5.18
CA PHE A 99 18.38 -6.82 5.92
C PHE A 99 19.31 -7.97 6.36
N SER A 100 20.33 -8.31 5.57
CA SER A 100 21.30 -9.35 5.94
C SER A 100 22.19 -8.97 7.13
N LEU A 101 22.29 -7.70 7.53
CA LEU A 101 23.09 -7.30 8.69
C LEU A 101 22.28 -7.33 9.99
N TRP A 102 20.96 -7.23 9.88
CA TRP A 102 20.01 -7.16 11.01
C TRP A 102 19.18 -8.43 11.19
N ASP A 103 19.52 -9.50 10.47
CA ASP A 103 18.89 -10.81 10.60
C ASP A 103 19.16 -11.40 12.00
N PRO A 104 18.14 -11.49 12.89
CA PRO A 104 18.32 -11.99 14.25
C PRO A 104 18.89 -13.40 14.28
N ASP A 105 18.64 -14.20 13.23
CA ASP A 105 19.05 -15.61 13.15
C ASP A 105 20.53 -15.79 12.84
N GLN A 106 21.22 -14.75 12.33
CA GLN A 106 22.67 -14.81 12.10
C GLN A 106 23.49 -14.73 13.40
N VAL A 107 23.00 -14.01 14.41
CA VAL A 107 23.69 -13.83 15.70
C VAL A 107 23.84 -15.17 16.44
N TRP A 108 22.89 -16.08 16.29
CA TRP A 108 22.88 -17.38 16.99
C TRP A 108 23.86 -18.40 16.42
N LYS A 109 24.34 -18.22 15.18
CA LYS A 109 25.27 -19.18 14.54
C LYS A 109 26.71 -19.08 15.06
N GLY A 110 27.08 -17.97 15.71
CA GLY A 110 28.45 -17.73 16.19
C GLY A 110 28.79 -18.25 17.58
N LEU A 111 27.81 -18.67 18.38
CA LEU A 111 27.99 -19.04 19.80
C LEU A 111 28.25 -20.54 20.04
N GLN A 112 28.76 -21.25 19.04
CA GLN A 112 28.91 -22.71 19.09
C GLN A 112 30.19 -23.20 19.80
N TYR A 113 31.07 -22.30 20.27
CA TYR A 113 32.30 -22.67 20.98
C TYR A 113 32.43 -21.91 22.30
N PHE A 114 32.17 -22.59 23.43
CA PHE A 114 32.31 -22.03 24.76
C PHE A 114 33.70 -22.39 25.31
N SER A 115 34.62 -21.42 25.37
CA SER A 115 36.02 -21.63 25.80
C SER A 115 36.20 -22.14 27.25
N GLY A 116 35.11 -22.30 28.01
CA GLY A 116 35.10 -22.87 29.36
C GLY A 116 34.94 -24.40 29.40
N GLU A 117 34.61 -25.05 28.28
CA GLU A 117 34.50 -26.51 28.22
C GLU A 117 35.88 -27.16 28.15
N ASN A 118 36.39 -27.60 29.31
CA ASN A 118 37.64 -28.37 29.37
C ASN A 118 37.39 -29.82 28.94
N LEU A 119 37.49 -30.07 27.63
CA LEU A 119 37.34 -31.40 27.00
C LEU A 119 38.32 -32.44 27.60
N ASP A 120 39.46 -31.98 28.11
CA ASP A 120 40.51 -32.80 28.71
C ASP A 120 40.38 -32.94 30.24
N ARG A 121 39.28 -32.49 30.86
CA ARG A 121 39.09 -32.62 32.31
C ARG A 121 39.26 -34.07 32.81
N ALA A 122 38.81 -35.04 32.02
CA ALA A 122 38.92 -36.45 32.36
C ALA A 122 40.37 -36.96 32.35
N THR A 123 41.22 -36.47 31.44
CA THR A 123 42.62 -36.89 31.37
C THR A 123 43.42 -36.27 32.53
N HIS A 124 43.20 -34.99 32.83
CA HIS A 124 43.79 -34.31 33.98
C HIS A 124 43.48 -35.01 35.31
N LEU A 125 42.22 -35.39 35.54
CA LEU A 125 41.82 -36.11 36.75
C LEU A 125 42.48 -37.50 36.87
N ARG A 126 42.62 -38.24 35.75
CA ARG A 126 43.30 -39.54 35.77
C ARG A 126 44.77 -39.41 36.13
N VAL A 127 45.46 -38.40 35.61
CA VAL A 127 46.88 -38.13 35.95
C VAL A 127 47.01 -37.79 37.43
N GLN A 128 46.14 -36.93 37.95
CA GLN A 128 46.15 -36.54 39.37
C GLN A 128 45.92 -37.74 40.30
N GLN A 129 44.96 -38.62 39.98
CA GLN A 129 44.71 -39.84 40.76
C GLN A 129 45.87 -40.83 40.70
N ARG A 130 46.61 -40.88 39.59
CA ARG A 130 47.81 -41.74 39.48
C ARG A 130 48.95 -41.21 40.34
N GLN A 131 49.20 -39.89 40.30
CA GLN A 131 50.22 -39.26 41.15
C GLN A 131 49.91 -39.49 42.63
N PHE A 132 48.66 -39.29 43.05
CA PHE A 132 48.26 -39.49 44.43
C PHE A 132 48.47 -40.94 44.91
N ARG A 133 48.16 -41.93 44.06
CA ARG A 133 48.41 -43.35 44.36
C ARG A 133 49.90 -43.65 44.49
N TYR A 134 50.70 -43.19 43.54
CA TYR A 134 52.15 -43.39 43.56
C TYR A 134 52.80 -42.80 44.82
N ASP A 135 52.41 -41.57 45.20
CA ASP A 135 52.93 -40.91 46.40
C ASP A 135 52.55 -41.64 47.69
N LEU A 136 51.35 -42.26 47.74
CA LEU A 136 50.92 -43.09 48.87
C LEU A 136 51.70 -44.40 48.95
N GLU A 137 51.86 -45.10 47.83
CA GLU A 137 52.60 -46.36 47.75
C GLU A 137 54.07 -46.15 48.17
N ARG A 138 54.71 -45.09 47.68
CA ARG A 138 56.07 -44.72 48.09
C ARG A 138 56.17 -44.51 49.60
N ARG A 139 55.24 -43.74 50.19
CA ARG A 139 55.22 -43.52 51.65
C ARG A 139 55.02 -44.81 52.44
N GLN A 140 54.19 -45.73 51.96
CA GLN A 140 54.00 -47.02 52.62
C GLN A 140 55.27 -47.88 52.55
N GLN A 141 55.96 -47.90 51.42
CA GLN A 141 57.24 -48.61 51.28
C GLN A 141 58.31 -48.03 52.21
N GLU A 142 58.43 -46.71 52.27
CA GLU A 142 59.34 -46.03 53.21
C GLU A 142 59.04 -46.41 54.67
N GLN A 143 57.75 -46.46 55.06
CA GLN A 143 57.36 -46.91 56.40
C GLN A 143 57.66 -48.39 56.66
N GLN A 144 57.45 -49.27 55.68
CA GLN A 144 57.78 -50.69 55.83
C GLN A 144 59.29 -50.90 55.93
N GLN A 145 60.08 -50.18 55.12
CA GLN A 145 61.54 -50.23 55.21
C GLN A 145 62.02 -49.73 56.56
N ALA A 146 61.49 -48.60 57.05
CA ALA A 146 61.82 -48.11 58.40
C ALA A 146 61.49 -49.12 59.50
N LYS A 147 60.34 -49.82 59.42
CA LYS A 147 59.98 -50.90 60.36
C LYS A 147 60.89 -52.12 60.23
N VAL A 148 61.30 -52.49 59.03
CA VAL A 148 62.26 -53.58 58.80
C VAL A 148 63.62 -53.21 59.36
N ASP A 149 64.09 -51.98 59.12
CA ASP A 149 65.36 -51.48 59.64
C ASP A 149 65.33 -51.41 61.19
N GLU A 150 64.21 -50.98 61.79
CA GLU A 150 63.97 -51.05 63.25
C GLU A 150 63.98 -52.51 63.76
N ASN A 151 63.29 -53.43 63.09
CA ASN A 151 63.27 -54.85 63.47
C ASN A 151 64.64 -55.55 63.28
N CYS A 152 65.38 -55.22 62.22
CA CYS A 152 66.73 -55.71 61.97
C CYS A 152 67.71 -55.18 63.02
N ALA A 153 67.61 -53.90 63.39
CA ALA A 153 68.36 -53.33 64.51
C ALA A 153 68.00 -54.00 65.86
N GLY A 154 66.71 -54.32 66.07
CA GLY A 154 66.22 -55.06 67.24
C GLY A 154 66.63 -56.54 67.28
N SER A 155 66.78 -57.22 66.14
CA SER A 155 67.29 -58.59 66.10
C SER A 155 68.81 -58.67 66.24
N CYS A 156 69.53 -57.64 65.74
CA CYS A 156 70.98 -57.55 65.84
C CYS A 156 71.45 -57.34 67.29
N THR A 157 70.67 -56.64 68.12
CA THR A 157 70.94 -56.53 69.57
C THR A 157 70.67 -57.82 70.33
N VAL A 158 69.70 -58.64 69.90
CA VAL A 158 69.42 -59.96 70.51
C VAL A 158 70.52 -60.97 70.18
N TRP A 159 71.05 -60.97 68.96
CA TRP A 159 72.16 -61.86 68.57
C TRP A 159 73.53 -61.39 69.08
N ALA A 160 73.75 -60.08 69.26
CA ALA A 160 74.97 -59.54 69.86
C ALA A 160 75.06 -59.74 71.39
N SER A 161 73.95 -60.11 72.05
CA SER A 161 73.92 -60.39 73.50
C SER A 161 74.05 -61.89 73.84
N ALA A 162 74.23 -62.76 72.83
CA ALA A 162 74.29 -64.23 72.99
C ALA A 162 75.66 -64.85 72.64
N LEU A 163 76.71 -64.02 72.52
CA LEU A 163 78.13 -64.40 72.39
C LEU A 163 78.94 -63.64 73.44
#